data_AF-A0A9E0ZXG9-F1
#
_entry.id   AF-A0A9E0ZXG9-F1
#
_cell.length_a   1.000
_cell.length_b   1.000
_cell.length_c   1.000
_cell.angle_alpha   90.00
_cell.angle_beta   90.00
_cell.angle_gamma   90.00
#
_symmetry.space_group_name_H-M   'P 1'
#
loop_
_entity.id
_entity.type
_entity.pdbx_description
1 polymer ?
#
loop_
_entity_poly.entity_id
_entity_poly.type
_entity_poly.pdbx_seq_one_letter_code
_entity_poly.pdbx_strand_id
1 'polypeptide(L)'
;MPDKNWQFELEEYIKQGEPDKAEKSEAWQTAIGLQAVDGLNTSDYLLDTAKEHIEGKITIDEAQKRIHSYYEQRSVRTETENETKEADIVSARIAKLFGEKAFQFSPAEWLSIHRRLFEGVFGHAGQIRQYNITKKEWVLNGDTVTYADWNSIKETLDYDFA
;
A
#
# COMPACT_ATOMS: atom_id res chain seq x y z
N MET A 1 44.73 25.99 -4.21
CA MET A 1 43.31 25.92 -3.78
C MET A 1 43.10 24.52 -3.25
N PRO A 2 42.52 24.31 -2.07
CA PRO A 2 42.23 22.95 -1.62
C PRO A 2 41.22 22.35 -2.60
N ASP A 3 41.49 21.13 -3.08
CA ASP A 3 40.60 20.40 -3.98
C ASP A 3 39.21 20.34 -3.36
N LYS A 4 38.29 21.12 -3.93
CA LYS A 4 36.89 21.15 -3.51
C LYS A 4 36.34 19.77 -3.86
N ASN A 5 36.10 18.97 -2.82
CA ASN A 5 35.73 17.57 -2.98
C ASN A 5 34.25 17.49 -3.38
N TRP A 6 34.01 17.71 -4.68
CA TRP A 6 32.70 17.73 -5.34
C TRP A 6 31.86 16.49 -5.06
N GLN A 7 32.47 15.37 -4.70
CA GLN A 7 31.77 14.14 -4.29
C GLN A 7 30.88 14.39 -3.06
N PHE A 8 31.39 15.10 -2.05
CA PHE A 8 30.63 15.42 -0.83
C PHE A 8 29.52 16.46 -1.10
N GLU A 9 29.73 17.40 -2.03
CA GLU A 9 28.68 18.35 -2.42
C GLU A 9 27.52 17.67 -3.18
N LEU A 10 27.78 16.55 -3.87
CA LEU A 10 26.76 15.80 -4.61
C LEU A 10 26.06 14.71 -3.77
N GLU A 11 26.68 14.23 -2.69
CA GLU A 11 26.07 13.25 -1.77
C GLU A 11 24.77 13.74 -1.13
N GLU A 12 24.65 15.05 -0.83
CA GLU A 12 23.42 15.66 -0.33
C GLU A 12 22.22 15.53 -1.30
N TYR A 13 22.49 15.23 -2.57
CA TYR A 13 21.49 15.08 -3.62
C TYR A 13 21.17 13.63 -3.97
N ILE A 14 21.79 12.64 -3.31
CA ILE A 14 21.45 11.22 -3.49
C ILE A 14 20.13 10.95 -2.76
N LYS A 15 19.03 11.31 -3.42
CA LYS A 15 17.68 10.92 -3.02
C LYS A 15 17.35 9.59 -3.67
N GLN A 16 16.58 8.77 -2.96
CA GLN A 16 16.04 7.55 -3.53
C GLN A 16 15.17 7.91 -4.75
N GLY A 17 15.50 7.34 -5.91
CA GLY A 17 14.69 7.44 -7.13
C GLY A 17 13.62 6.36 -7.22
N GLU A 18 12.84 6.44 -8.30
CA GLU A 18 11.89 5.40 -8.69
C GLU A 18 12.58 4.05 -8.95
N PRO A 19 11.93 2.91 -8.67
CA PRO A 19 12.41 1.58 -9.05
C PRO A 19 12.57 1.44 -10.57
N ASP A 20 13.26 0.40 -11.00
CA ASP A 20 13.36 0.09 -12.42
C ASP A 20 12.05 -0.48 -12.99
N LYS A 21 12.00 -0.70 -14.30
CA LYS A 21 10.79 -1.18 -14.99
C LYS A 21 10.35 -2.57 -14.53
N ALA A 22 11.30 -3.45 -14.22
CA ALA A 22 11.00 -4.81 -13.76
C ALA A 22 10.43 -4.78 -12.34
N GLU A 23 11.08 -4.04 -11.44
CA GLU A 23 10.65 -3.82 -10.06
C GLU A 23 9.24 -3.19 -10.02
N LYS A 24 8.98 -2.17 -10.86
CA LYS A 24 7.64 -1.57 -10.99
C LYS A 24 6.59 -2.58 -11.45
N SER A 25 6.93 -3.43 -12.43
CA SER A 25 6.00 -4.44 -12.94
C SER A 25 5.64 -5.46 -11.85
N GLU A 26 6.63 -5.93 -11.10
CA GLU A 26 6.42 -6.85 -9.98
C GLU A 26 5.59 -6.19 -8.87
N ALA A 27 5.90 -4.93 -8.54
CA ALA A 27 5.18 -4.18 -7.52
C ALA A 27 3.68 -4.04 -7.87
N TRP A 28 3.34 -3.67 -9.10
CA TRP A 28 1.95 -3.56 -9.54
C TRP A 28 1.24 -4.90 -9.62
N GLN A 29 1.90 -5.95 -10.15
CA GLN A 29 1.30 -7.29 -10.20
C GLN A 29 0.97 -7.81 -8.81
N THR A 30 1.90 -7.65 -7.86
CA THR A 30 1.70 -8.06 -6.47
C THR A 30 0.60 -7.24 -5.81
N ALA A 31 0.61 -5.91 -5.99
CA ALA A 31 -0.40 -5.03 -5.43
C ALA A 31 -1.83 -5.39 -5.88
N ILE A 32 -2.01 -5.63 -7.19
CA ILE A 32 -3.29 -6.03 -7.79
C ILE A 32 -3.67 -7.44 -7.34
N GLY A 33 -2.72 -8.38 -7.34
CA GLY A 33 -2.93 -9.75 -6.90
C GLY A 33 -3.39 -9.84 -5.44
N LEU A 34 -2.86 -9.01 -4.55
CA LEU A 34 -3.31 -8.93 -3.16
C LEU A 34 -4.78 -8.53 -3.04
N GLN A 35 -5.29 -7.66 -3.92
CA GLN A 35 -6.72 -7.30 -3.92
C GLN A 35 -7.59 -8.47 -4.40
N ALA A 36 -7.11 -9.21 -5.42
CA ALA A 36 -7.82 -10.36 -5.96
C ALA A 36 -7.96 -11.51 -4.94
N VAL A 37 -6.98 -11.68 -4.04
CA VAL A 37 -7.06 -12.64 -2.93
C VAL A 37 -8.22 -12.32 -1.98
N ASP A 38 -8.52 -11.04 -1.79
CA ASP A 38 -9.67 -10.55 -1.01
C ASP A 38 -10.98 -10.52 -1.82
N GLY A 39 -10.96 -11.02 -3.07
CA GLY A 39 -12.13 -11.05 -3.96
C GLY A 39 -12.50 -9.69 -4.56
N LEU A 40 -11.63 -8.70 -4.45
CA LEU A 40 -11.83 -7.38 -5.03
C LEU A 40 -11.30 -7.33 -6.46
N ASN A 41 -11.98 -6.56 -7.32
CA ASN A 41 -11.56 -6.33 -8.69
C ASN A 41 -10.99 -4.93 -8.85
N THR A 42 -9.89 -4.80 -9.59
CA THR A 42 -9.34 -3.51 -9.99
C THR A 42 -9.96 -3.03 -11.29
N SER A 43 -10.01 -1.71 -11.51
CA SER A 43 -10.54 -1.14 -12.74
C SER A 43 -9.55 -1.21 -13.92
N ASP A 44 -10.06 -1.10 -15.14
CA ASP A 44 -9.23 -0.91 -16.34
C ASP A 44 -8.40 0.38 -16.25
N TYR A 45 -8.94 1.42 -15.58
CA TYR A 45 -8.24 2.69 -15.38
C TYR A 45 -6.99 2.52 -14.51
N LEU A 46 -7.04 1.68 -13.48
CA LEU A 46 -5.86 1.31 -12.69
C LEU A 46 -4.81 0.63 -13.57
N LEU A 47 -5.24 -0.35 -14.38
CA LEU A 47 -4.32 -1.11 -15.24
C LEU A 47 -3.60 -0.21 -16.24
N ASP A 48 -4.30 0.73 -16.86
CA ASP A 48 -3.67 1.68 -17.78
C ASP A 48 -2.74 2.66 -17.06
N THR A 49 -3.12 3.13 -15.88
CA THR A 49 -2.25 3.96 -15.04
C THR A 49 -0.98 3.22 -14.63
N ALA A 50 -1.10 1.94 -14.25
CA ALA A 50 0.04 1.09 -13.90
C ALA A 50 1.00 0.91 -15.07
N LYS A 51 0.49 0.66 -16.29
CA LYS A 51 1.32 0.57 -17.52
C LYS A 51 2.11 1.85 -17.76
N GLU A 52 1.48 3.03 -17.64
CA GLU A 52 2.18 4.30 -17.80
C GLU A 52 3.28 4.51 -16.75
N HIS A 53 3.02 4.10 -15.50
CA HIS A 53 4.03 4.17 -14.43
C HIS A 53 5.22 3.23 -14.71
N ILE A 54 4.94 1.99 -15.12
CA ILE A 54 5.95 0.98 -15.50
C ILE A 54 6.79 1.46 -16.68
N GLU A 55 6.18 2.12 -17.66
CA GLU A 55 6.87 2.71 -18.81
C GLU A 55 7.66 3.98 -18.47
N GLY A 56 7.55 4.50 -17.25
CA GLY A 56 8.22 5.73 -16.82
C GLY A 56 7.61 7.01 -17.40
N LYS A 57 6.39 6.94 -17.95
CA LYS A 57 5.66 8.11 -18.46
C LYS A 57 5.14 9.00 -17.34
N ILE A 58 4.89 8.41 -16.18
CA ILE A 58 4.50 9.08 -14.94
C ILE A 58 5.31 8.51 -13.77
N THR A 59 5.37 9.26 -12.69
CA THR A 59 5.86 8.84 -11.37
C THR A 59 4.77 8.10 -10.58
N ILE A 60 5.14 7.39 -9.52
CA ILE A 60 4.18 6.74 -8.63
C ILE A 60 3.25 7.75 -7.95
N ASP A 61 3.76 8.94 -7.61
CA ASP A 61 2.96 10.00 -7.00
C ASP A 61 1.91 10.55 -7.97
N GLU A 62 2.25 10.68 -9.25
CA GLU A 62 1.29 11.05 -10.29
C GLU A 62 0.25 9.95 -10.53
N ALA A 63 0.67 8.67 -10.52
CA ALA A 63 -0.26 7.54 -10.61
C ALA A 63 -1.28 7.57 -9.47
N GLN A 64 -0.83 7.75 -8.22
CA GLN A 64 -1.72 7.87 -7.06
C GLN A 64 -2.69 9.05 -7.19
N LYS A 65 -2.19 10.23 -7.59
CA LYS A 65 -3.03 11.42 -7.79
C LYS A 65 -4.09 11.22 -8.87
N ARG A 66 -3.76 10.56 -9.98
CA ARG A 66 -4.70 10.24 -11.06
C ARG A 66 -5.82 9.34 -10.57
N ILE A 67 -5.47 8.25 -9.88
CA ILE A 67 -6.45 7.31 -9.32
C ILE A 67 -7.35 8.01 -8.30
N HIS A 68 -6.78 8.82 -7.41
CA HIS A 68 -7.57 9.57 -6.44
C HIS A 68 -8.56 10.53 -7.14
N SER A 69 -8.05 11.31 -8.10
CA SER A 69 -8.85 12.28 -8.86
C SER A 69 -9.98 11.61 -9.66
N TYR A 70 -9.73 10.43 -10.22
CA TYR A 70 -10.73 9.64 -10.95
C TYR A 70 -11.97 9.36 -10.08
N TYR A 71 -11.79 9.11 -8.79
CA TYR A 71 -12.88 8.82 -7.85
C TYR A 71 -13.46 10.05 -7.11
N GLU A 72 -12.75 11.18 -7.08
CA GLU A 72 -13.23 12.43 -6.47
C GLU A 72 -14.04 13.32 -7.43
N GLN A 73 -13.69 13.37 -8.72
CA GLN A 73 -14.25 14.35 -9.67
C GLN A 73 -15.64 14.00 -10.21
N ARG A 74 -16.19 12.81 -9.93
CA ARG A 74 -17.49 12.38 -10.47
C ARG A 74 -18.62 12.60 -9.47
N SER A 75 -19.54 13.52 -9.81
CA SER A 75 -20.73 13.88 -9.01
C SER A 75 -21.80 12.79 -8.94
N VAL A 76 -21.79 11.84 -9.88
CA VAL A 76 -22.64 10.64 -9.89
C VAL A 76 -21.72 9.45 -10.14
N ARG A 77 -21.54 8.59 -9.12
CA ARG A 77 -20.75 7.36 -9.25
C ARG A 77 -21.63 6.24 -9.78
N THR A 78 -21.10 5.45 -10.69
CA THR A 78 -21.70 4.16 -11.05
C THR A 78 -21.42 3.13 -9.95
N GLU A 79 -22.28 2.11 -9.84
CA GLU A 79 -22.13 1.04 -8.84
C GLU A 79 -20.79 0.32 -8.99
N THR A 80 -20.39 0.02 -10.23
CA THR A 80 -19.11 -0.60 -10.60
C THR A 80 -17.89 0.21 -10.13
N GLU A 81 -17.93 1.55 -10.17
CA GLU A 81 -16.82 2.38 -9.69
C GLU A 81 -16.68 2.34 -8.16
N ASN A 82 -17.78 2.18 -7.43
CA ASN A 82 -17.69 2.00 -5.99
C ASN A 82 -17.09 0.64 -5.63
N GLU A 83 -17.35 -0.40 -6.45
CA GLU A 83 -16.82 -1.75 -6.26
C GLU A 83 -15.29 -1.82 -6.49
N THR A 84 -14.74 -1.04 -7.43
CA THR A 84 -13.30 -1.08 -7.75
C THR A 84 -12.47 -0.04 -6.98
N LYS A 85 -13.11 0.95 -6.35
CA LYS A 85 -12.43 2.08 -5.70
C LYS A 85 -11.42 1.66 -4.64
N GLU A 86 -11.81 0.74 -3.76
CA GLU A 86 -10.92 0.25 -2.71
C GLU A 86 -9.68 -0.41 -3.32
N ALA A 87 -9.89 -1.39 -4.20
CA ALA A 87 -8.83 -2.15 -4.83
C ALA A 87 -7.84 -1.25 -5.56
N ASP A 88 -8.32 -0.25 -6.30
CA ASP A 88 -7.47 0.68 -7.06
C ASP A 88 -6.62 1.57 -6.15
N ILE A 89 -7.24 2.17 -5.13
CA ILE A 89 -6.55 3.07 -4.20
C ILE A 89 -5.50 2.28 -3.41
N VAL A 90 -5.87 1.10 -2.88
CA VAL A 90 -4.99 0.27 -2.07
C VAL A 90 -3.86 -0.30 -2.93
N SER A 91 -4.14 -0.76 -4.16
CA SER A 91 -3.10 -1.26 -5.08
C SER A 91 -2.03 -0.20 -5.37
N ALA A 92 -2.44 1.03 -5.67
CA ALA A 92 -1.49 2.11 -5.93
C ALA A 92 -0.66 2.50 -4.70
N ARG A 93 -1.19 2.28 -3.49
CA ARG A 93 -0.47 2.49 -2.22
C ARG A 93 0.52 1.36 -1.95
N ILE A 94 0.15 0.11 -2.21
CA ILE A 94 1.07 -1.03 -2.13
C ILE A 94 2.22 -0.88 -3.13
N ALA A 95 1.92 -0.53 -4.39
CA ALA A 95 2.95 -0.34 -5.41
C ALA A 95 3.95 0.76 -5.02
N LYS A 96 3.48 1.84 -4.38
CA LYS A 96 4.35 2.88 -3.81
C LYS A 96 5.22 2.37 -2.67
N LEU A 97 4.62 1.64 -1.73
CA LEU A 97 5.34 1.04 -0.60
C LEU A 97 6.46 0.11 -1.06
N PHE A 98 6.21 -0.75 -2.06
CA PHE A 98 7.24 -1.62 -2.63
C PHE A 98 8.36 -0.87 -3.35
N GLY A 99 8.10 0.37 -3.78
CA GLY A 99 9.13 1.22 -4.34
C GLY A 99 10.05 1.84 -3.29
N GLU A 100 9.70 1.82 -2.00
CA GLU A 100 10.49 2.44 -0.93
C GLU A 100 11.62 1.51 -0.45
N LYS A 101 12.83 2.06 -0.28
CA LYS A 101 14.00 1.30 0.23
C LYS A 101 14.15 1.37 1.74
N ALA A 102 13.48 2.32 2.38
CA ALA A 102 13.47 2.46 3.82
C ALA A 102 12.36 1.61 4.42
N PHE A 103 12.73 0.67 5.28
CA PHE A 103 11.79 -0.14 6.06
C PHE A 103 12.33 -0.34 7.46
N GLN A 104 11.47 -0.21 8.47
CA GLN A 104 11.80 -0.53 9.84
C GLN A 104 10.88 -1.63 10.34
N PHE A 105 11.44 -2.76 10.77
CA PHE A 105 10.65 -3.81 11.37
C PHE A 105 10.27 -3.43 12.81
N SER A 106 9.10 -2.80 12.99
CA SER A 106 8.61 -2.35 14.30
C SER A 106 7.07 -2.31 14.35
N PRO A 107 6.47 -2.36 15.56
CA PRO A 107 5.02 -2.19 15.71
C PRO A 107 4.51 -0.84 15.21
N ALA A 108 5.32 0.22 15.38
CA ALA A 108 4.99 1.56 14.88
C ALA A 108 4.91 1.60 13.35
N GLU A 109 5.89 0.96 12.67
CA GLU A 109 5.88 0.88 11.21
C GLU A 109 4.74 0.01 10.70
N TRP A 110 4.40 -1.09 11.39
CA TRP A 110 3.26 -1.91 11.03
C TRP A 110 1.94 -1.13 11.04
N LEU A 111 1.70 -0.34 12.09
CA LEU A 111 0.52 0.55 12.17
C LEU A 111 0.58 1.67 11.13
N SER A 112 1.79 2.19 10.84
CA SER A 112 2.01 3.19 9.80
C SER A 112 1.63 2.65 8.42
N ILE A 113 2.08 1.45 8.05
CA ILE A 113 1.74 0.77 6.79
C ILE A 113 0.23 0.58 6.70
N HIS A 114 -0.43 0.08 7.75
CA HIS A 114 -1.88 -0.06 7.75
C HIS A 114 -2.59 1.30 7.55
N ARG A 115 -2.09 2.38 8.17
CA ARG A 115 -2.65 3.73 7.93
C ARG A 115 -2.48 4.14 6.47
N ARG A 116 -1.25 4.04 5.95
CA ARG A 116 -0.89 4.46 4.59
C ARG A 116 -1.69 3.72 3.53
N LEU A 117 -1.99 2.44 3.74
CA LEU A 117 -2.80 1.62 2.84
C LEU A 117 -4.28 2.02 2.86
N PHE A 118 -4.86 2.27 4.03
CA PHE A 118 -6.31 2.32 4.20
C PHE A 118 -6.88 3.68 4.61
N GLU A 119 -6.06 4.72 4.77
CA GLU A 119 -6.55 6.06 5.11
C GLU A 119 -7.52 6.59 4.05
N GLY A 120 -8.70 7.05 4.47
CA GLY A 120 -9.78 7.47 3.57
C GLY A 120 -10.54 6.32 2.89
N VAL A 121 -10.13 5.06 3.10
CA VAL A 121 -10.85 3.83 2.71
C VAL A 121 -11.60 3.29 3.93
N PHE A 122 -10.91 3.14 5.06
CA PHE A 122 -11.47 2.71 6.33
C PHE A 122 -11.28 3.78 7.42
N GLY A 123 -12.32 4.00 8.25
CA GLY A 123 -12.27 4.97 9.34
C GLY A 123 -11.31 4.60 10.49
N HIS A 124 -10.88 3.34 10.56
CA HIS A 124 -9.99 2.81 11.60
C HIS A 124 -8.56 2.56 11.10
N ALA A 125 -8.15 3.17 9.98
CA ALA A 125 -6.83 2.97 9.40
C ALA A 125 -5.69 3.30 10.39
N GLY A 126 -4.82 2.32 10.64
CA GLY A 126 -3.69 2.44 11.57
C GLY A 126 -4.07 2.36 13.05
N GLN A 127 -5.22 1.76 13.37
CA GLN A 127 -5.68 1.54 14.74
C GLN A 127 -5.72 0.03 15.06
N ILE A 128 -5.37 -0.32 16.29
CA ILE A 128 -5.54 -1.68 16.80
C ILE A 128 -7.02 -1.87 17.17
N ARG A 129 -7.61 -3.00 16.74
CA ARG A 129 -8.99 -3.36 17.10
C ARG A 129 -9.21 -3.37 18.62
N GLN A 130 -10.41 -2.98 19.04
CA GLN A 130 -10.81 -2.89 20.45
C GLN A 130 -11.84 -3.96 20.85
N TYR A 131 -11.89 -5.06 20.09
CA TYR A 131 -12.82 -6.17 20.28
C TYR A 131 -12.21 -7.45 19.72
N ASN A 132 -12.68 -8.60 20.21
CA ASN A 132 -12.29 -9.91 19.71
C ASN A 132 -12.99 -10.24 18.39
N ILE A 133 -12.28 -10.94 17.51
CA ILE A 133 -12.77 -11.30 16.18
C ILE A 133 -12.75 -12.80 15.98
N THR A 134 -13.60 -13.23 15.06
CA THR A 134 -13.65 -14.57 14.52
C THR A 134 -13.91 -14.43 13.03
N LYS A 135 -13.15 -15.14 12.21
CA LYS A 135 -13.28 -15.08 10.76
C LYS A 135 -13.31 -16.49 10.21
N LYS A 136 -14.36 -16.80 9.45
CA LYS A 136 -14.44 -18.07 8.73
C LYS A 136 -13.44 -18.03 7.58
N GLU A 137 -12.51 -18.97 7.56
CA GLU A 137 -11.52 -19.07 6.51
C GLU A 137 -11.85 -20.25 5.60
N TRP A 138 -11.91 -20.02 4.29
CA TRP A 138 -12.25 -21.05 3.31
C TRP A 138 -11.25 -22.22 3.33
N VAL A 139 -9.96 -21.91 3.53
CA VAL A 139 -8.88 -22.90 3.65
C VAL A 139 -9.04 -23.78 4.90
N LEU A 140 -9.81 -23.31 5.89
CA LEU A 140 -10.12 -24.04 7.11
C LEU A 140 -11.54 -24.65 7.08
N ASN A 141 -12.10 -24.90 5.88
CA ASN A 141 -13.46 -25.42 5.70
C ASN A 141 -14.53 -24.58 6.44
N GLY A 142 -14.33 -23.26 6.52
CA GLY A 142 -15.22 -22.34 7.20
C GLY A 142 -15.03 -22.25 8.72
N ASP A 143 -14.02 -22.92 9.27
CA ASP A 143 -13.57 -22.75 10.65
C ASP A 143 -12.71 -21.47 10.80
N THR A 144 -12.39 -21.11 12.04
CA THR A 144 -11.63 -19.91 12.40
C THR A 144 -10.32 -20.26 13.10
N VAL A 145 -9.28 -19.47 12.86
CA VAL A 145 -8.13 -19.46 13.76
C VAL A 145 -8.48 -18.76 15.07
N THR A 146 -7.74 -19.08 16.13
CA THR A 146 -7.80 -18.31 17.37
C THR A 146 -6.96 -17.05 17.19
N TYR A 147 -7.61 -15.89 17.17
CA TYR A 147 -6.93 -14.59 17.19
C TYR A 147 -6.57 -14.21 18.64
N ALA A 148 -5.51 -13.42 18.81
CA ALA A 148 -5.12 -12.88 20.11
C ALA A 148 -6.29 -12.12 20.78
N ASP A 149 -6.33 -12.08 22.12
CA ASP A 149 -7.26 -11.19 22.81
C ASP A 149 -6.92 -9.74 22.45
N TRP A 150 -7.94 -8.92 22.20
CA TRP A 150 -7.72 -7.54 21.75
C TRP A 150 -6.92 -6.71 22.77
N ASN A 151 -7.06 -6.99 24.07
CA ASN A 151 -6.31 -6.29 25.11
C ASN A 151 -4.82 -6.67 25.08
N SER A 152 -4.48 -7.87 24.64
CA SER A 152 -3.09 -8.36 24.64
C SER A 152 -2.33 -8.04 23.35
N ILE A 153 -3.00 -7.53 22.29
CA ILE A 153 -2.35 -7.31 20.98
C ILE A 153 -1.10 -6.45 21.12
N LYS A 154 -1.19 -5.34 21.86
CA LYS A 154 -0.06 -4.42 21.98
C LYS A 154 1.14 -5.09 22.67
N GLU A 155 0.90 -5.77 23.78
CA GLU A 155 1.94 -6.50 24.52
C GLU A 155 2.54 -7.64 23.68
N THR A 156 1.70 -8.31 22.89
CA THR A 156 2.15 -9.38 21.98
C THR A 156 3.04 -8.84 20.88
N LEU A 157 2.69 -7.71 20.25
CA LEU A 157 3.52 -7.05 19.25
C LEU A 157 4.84 -6.56 19.85
N ASP A 158 4.81 -5.98 21.04
CA ASP A 158 6.01 -5.51 21.73
C ASP A 158 6.95 -6.69 22.06
N TYR A 159 6.41 -7.87 22.37
CA TYR A 159 7.19 -9.10 22.57
C TYR A 159 7.74 -9.68 21.25
N ASP A 160 6.91 -9.80 20.21
CA ASP A 160 7.29 -10.43 18.94
C ASP A 160 8.29 -9.61 18.10
N PHE A 161 8.32 -8.28 18.31
CA PHE A 161 9.24 -7.36 17.62
C PHE A 161 10.47 -6.96 18.46
N ALA A 162 10.65 -7.55 19.66
CA ALA A 162 11.78 -7.29 20.55
C ALA A 162 13.09 -7.95 20.10
#